data_AF-A0A2N3KTK6-F1
#
_entry.id   AF-A0A2N3KTK6-F1
#
_cell.length_a   1.000
_cell.length_b   1.000
_cell.length_c   1.000
_cell.angle_alpha   90.00
_cell.angle_beta   90.00
_cell.angle_gamma   90.00
#
_symmetry.space_group_name_H-M   'P 1'
#
loop_
_entity.id
_entity.type
_entity.pdbx_description
1 polymer ?
#
loop_
_entity_poly.entity_id
_entity_poly.type
_entity_poly.pdbx_seq_one_letter_code
_entity_poly.pdbx_strand_id
1 'polypeptide(L)'
;MDRKLLDHLDKDALIKLADAYEDFARKARAKAEEIAERESNLINISARLNSLKAIGYEMSEMLNQYEQKQVEKILSNRHSCPPETVAHYYKMFLKANDAATVRARHLMVTKLAARGFNNRQIAKRTGLHEVSVSRILRPILRPGHLKQKKEA
;
A
#
# COMPACT_ATOMS: atom_id res chain seq x y z
N MET A 1 68.23 -3.86 14.55
CA MET A 1 67.30 -4.97 14.81
C MET A 1 68.10 -6.08 15.48
N ASP A 2 68.03 -6.12 16.80
CA ASP A 2 68.86 -6.98 17.64
C ASP A 2 68.53 -8.47 17.42
N ARG A 3 69.43 -9.19 16.74
CA ARG A 3 69.33 -10.65 16.55
C ARG A 3 69.26 -11.42 17.88
N LYS A 4 69.73 -10.83 18.98
CA LYS A 4 69.70 -11.42 20.33
C LYS A 4 68.30 -11.54 20.96
N LEU A 5 67.32 -10.75 20.52
CA LEU A 5 65.93 -10.87 20.99
C LEU A 5 65.19 -12.04 20.33
N LEU A 6 65.59 -12.43 19.11
CA LEU A 6 65.03 -13.56 18.37
C LEU A 6 65.47 -14.92 18.95
N ASP A 7 66.65 -15.01 19.55
CA ASP A 7 67.16 -16.25 20.16
C ASP A 7 66.48 -16.58 21.52
N HIS A 8 65.73 -15.64 22.10
CA HIS A 8 64.96 -15.82 23.34
C HIS A 8 63.45 -15.93 23.12
N LEU A 9 62.99 -15.84 21.87
CA LEU A 9 61.60 -16.08 21.51
C LEU A 9 61.39 -17.58 21.31
N ASP A 10 60.50 -18.15 22.11
CA ASP A 10 60.12 -19.56 22.00
C ASP A 10 59.52 -19.83 20.61
N LYS A 11 60.24 -20.61 19.79
CA LYS A 11 59.91 -20.86 18.39
C LYS A 11 58.52 -21.48 18.25
N ASP A 12 58.14 -22.32 19.20
CA ASP A 12 56.83 -22.98 19.23
C ASP A 12 55.70 -21.97 19.51
N ALA A 13 55.96 -20.93 20.30
CA ALA A 13 54.99 -19.87 20.55
C ALA A 13 54.78 -18.99 19.31
N LEU A 14 55.84 -18.70 18.56
CA LEU A 14 55.75 -17.95 17.30
C LEU A 14 55.00 -18.72 16.21
N ILE A 15 55.23 -20.03 16.09
CA ILE A 15 54.50 -20.90 15.15
C ILE A 15 53.01 -20.95 15.51
N LYS A 16 52.67 -21.18 16.78
CA LYS A 16 51.26 -21.17 17.24
C LYS A 16 50.57 -19.83 17.00
N LEU A 17 51.30 -18.72 17.15
CA LEU A 17 50.78 -17.39 16.85
C LEU A 17 50.49 -17.24 15.35
N ALA A 18 51.42 -17.67 14.49
CA ALA A 18 51.26 -17.64 13.04
C ALA A 18 50.06 -18.49 12.59
N ASP A 19 49.92 -19.72 13.11
CA ASP A 19 48.80 -20.60 12.83
C ASP A 19 47.46 -19.97 13.27
N ALA A 20 47.41 -19.35 14.46
CA ALA A 20 46.22 -18.66 14.95
C ALA A 20 45.84 -17.45 14.07
N TYR A 21 46.82 -16.70 13.56
CA TYR A 21 46.58 -15.61 12.61
C TYR A 21 46.07 -16.14 11.27
N GLU A 22 46.59 -17.27 10.80
CA GLU A 22 46.17 -17.88 9.55
C GLU A 22 44.73 -18.40 9.63
N ASP A 23 44.36 -19.04 10.74
CA ASP A 23 42.99 -19.47 11.02
C ASP A 23 42.02 -18.29 11.16
N PHE A 24 42.46 -17.20 11.81
CA PHE A 24 41.66 -15.98 11.89
C PHE A 24 41.44 -15.37 10.50
N ALA A 25 42.49 -15.27 9.68
CA ALA A 25 42.40 -14.75 8.33
C ALA A 25 41.49 -15.63 7.45
N ARG A 26 41.56 -16.96 7.60
CA ARG A 26 40.69 -17.91 6.89
C ARG A 26 39.22 -17.72 7.27
N LYS A 27 38.92 -17.60 8.57
CA LYS A 27 37.55 -17.32 9.07
C LYS A 27 37.04 -15.96 8.61
N ALA A 28 37.90 -14.94 8.59
CA ALA A 28 37.54 -13.60 8.14
C ALA A 28 37.19 -13.59 6.64
N ARG A 29 37.96 -14.29 5.80
CA ARG A 29 37.67 -14.44 4.36
C ARG A 29 36.35 -15.18 4.11
N ALA A 30 36.13 -16.31 4.79
CA ALA A 30 34.87 -17.05 4.66
C ALA A 30 33.65 -16.20 5.06
N LYS A 31 33.78 -15.39 6.12
CA LYS A 31 32.72 -14.47 6.55
C LYS A 31 32.50 -13.32 5.57
N ALA A 32 33.56 -12.82 4.92
CA ALA A 32 33.46 -11.80 3.89
C ALA A 32 32.77 -12.35 2.62
N GLU A 33 33.08 -13.58 2.22
CA GLU A 33 32.40 -14.28 1.12
C GLU A 33 30.91 -14.47 1.42
N GLU A 34 30.55 -14.89 2.64
CA GLU A 34 29.16 -15.01 3.08
C GLU A 34 28.41 -13.66 3.04
N ILE A 35 29.06 -12.57 3.46
CA ILE A 35 28.48 -11.23 3.40
C ILE A 35 28.25 -10.81 1.94
N ALA A 36 29.22 -11.03 1.06
CA ALA A 36 29.10 -10.70 -0.36
C ALA A 36 27.97 -11.49 -1.04
N GLU A 37 27.80 -12.77 -0.71
CA GLU A 37 26.70 -13.59 -1.21
C GLU A 37 25.34 -13.08 -0.71
N ARG A 38 25.25 -12.70 0.57
CA ARG A 38 24.04 -12.09 1.14
C ARG A 38 23.70 -10.75 0.48
N GLU A 39 24.68 -9.89 0.25
CA GLU A 39 24.49 -8.61 -0.44
C GLU A 39 23.99 -8.81 -1.88
N SER A 40 24.59 -9.74 -2.62
CA SER A 40 24.14 -10.12 -3.96
C SER A 40 22.68 -10.62 -3.97
N ASN A 41 22.33 -11.47 -2.99
CA ASN A 41 20.95 -11.95 -2.82
C ASN A 41 19.95 -10.82 -2.52
N LEU A 42 20.35 -9.83 -1.70
CA LEU A 42 19.50 -8.67 -1.41
C LEU A 42 19.30 -7.78 -2.65
N ILE A 43 20.33 -7.57 -3.46
CA ILE A 43 20.24 -6.84 -4.74
C ILE A 43 19.23 -7.54 -5.67
N ASN A 44 19.31 -8.88 -5.78
CA ASN A 44 18.38 -9.67 -6.58
C ASN A 44 16.93 -9.56 -6.08
N ILE A 45 16.71 -9.60 -4.77
CA ILE A 45 15.36 -9.42 -4.19
C ILE A 45 14.82 -8.03 -4.51
N SER A 46 15.65 -6.98 -4.36
CA SER A 46 15.27 -5.60 -4.66
C SER A 46 14.88 -5.42 -6.12
N ALA A 47 15.66 -5.98 -7.05
CA ALA A 47 15.34 -5.97 -8.48
C ALA A 47 13.99 -6.65 -8.78
N ARG A 48 13.73 -7.82 -8.18
CA ARG A 48 12.45 -8.54 -8.32
C ARG A 48 11.27 -7.76 -7.73
N LEU A 49 11.45 -7.07 -6.62
CA LEU A 49 10.39 -6.24 -6.03
C LEU A 49 10.06 -5.04 -6.93
N ASN A 50 11.06 -4.44 -7.58
CA ASN A 50 10.84 -3.32 -8.49
C ASN A 50 10.10 -3.75 -9.76
N SER A 51 10.44 -4.91 -10.35
CA SER A 51 9.71 -5.43 -11.50
C SER A 51 8.26 -5.79 -11.16
N LEU A 52 8.00 -6.38 -9.98
CA LEU A 52 6.64 -6.66 -9.52
C LEU A 52 5.81 -5.39 -9.29
N LYS A 53 6.42 -4.32 -8.76
CA LYS A 53 5.73 -3.02 -8.61
C LYS A 53 5.34 -2.42 -9.96
N ALA A 54 6.22 -2.52 -10.96
CA ALA A 54 5.92 -2.06 -12.32
C ALA A 54 4.73 -2.85 -12.92
N ILE A 55 4.74 -4.18 -12.80
CA ILE A 55 3.65 -5.05 -13.27
C ILE A 55 2.33 -4.70 -12.58
N GLY A 56 2.34 -4.42 -11.28
CA GLY A 56 1.14 -4.05 -10.54
C GLY A 56 0.49 -2.75 -11.03
N TYR A 57 1.33 -1.75 -11.37
CA TYR A 57 0.87 -0.49 -11.92
C TYR A 57 0.31 -0.66 -13.34
N GLU A 58 1.05 -1.33 -14.22
CA GLU A 58 0.64 -1.60 -15.61
C GLU A 58 -0.65 -2.43 -15.68
N MET A 59 -0.80 -3.43 -14.81
CA MET A 59 -2.02 -4.24 -14.72
C MET A 59 -3.21 -3.40 -14.26
N SER A 60 -3.02 -2.51 -13.28
CA SER A 60 -4.07 -1.59 -12.84
C SER A 60 -4.51 -0.65 -13.95
N GLU A 61 -3.57 -0.12 -14.75
CA GLU A 61 -3.89 0.72 -15.90
C GLU A 61 -4.64 -0.06 -16.98
N MET A 62 -4.20 -1.28 -17.30
CA MET A 62 -4.90 -2.12 -18.29
C MET A 62 -6.34 -2.44 -17.86
N LEU A 63 -6.56 -2.77 -16.59
CA LEU A 63 -7.91 -3.02 -16.06
C LEU A 63 -8.77 -1.76 -16.14
N ASN A 64 -8.25 -0.60 -15.74
CA ASN A 64 -8.97 0.68 -15.84
C ASN A 64 -9.35 1.01 -17.28
N GLN A 65 -8.43 0.82 -18.24
CA GLN A 65 -8.70 1.04 -19.67
C GLN A 65 -9.75 0.07 -20.20
N TYR A 66 -9.72 -1.19 -19.77
CA TYR A 66 -10.70 -2.20 -20.15
C TYR A 66 -12.10 -1.84 -19.61
N GLU A 67 -12.20 -1.49 -18.33
CA GLU A 67 -13.45 -1.05 -17.72
C GLU A 67 -14.01 0.19 -18.43
N GLN A 68 -13.18 1.17 -18.74
CA GLN A 68 -13.58 2.36 -19.49
C GLN A 68 -14.20 1.97 -20.85
N LYS A 69 -13.53 1.14 -21.65
CA LYS A 69 -14.04 0.71 -22.97
C LYS A 69 -15.37 -0.03 -22.86
N GLN A 70 -15.55 -0.85 -21.83
CA GLN A 70 -16.82 -1.56 -21.61
C GLN A 70 -17.95 -0.59 -21.27
N VAL A 71 -17.70 0.36 -20.37
CA VAL A 71 -18.70 1.38 -20.00
C VAL A 71 -19.04 2.26 -21.20
N GLU A 72 -18.06 2.70 -21.98
CA GLU A 72 -18.27 3.47 -23.21
C GLU A 72 -19.16 2.71 -24.21
N LYS A 73 -18.92 1.41 -24.40
CA LYS A 73 -19.75 0.55 -25.24
C LYS A 73 -21.19 0.45 -24.74
N ILE A 74 -21.38 0.25 -23.43
CA ILE A 74 -22.72 0.19 -22.82
C ILE A 74 -23.45 1.52 -23.01
N LEU A 75 -22.77 2.65 -22.79
CA LEU A 75 -23.35 3.99 -22.92
C LEU A 75 -23.71 4.31 -24.38
N SER A 76 -22.84 3.97 -25.33
CA SER A 76 -23.12 4.12 -26.77
C SER A 76 -24.37 3.33 -27.17
N ASN A 77 -24.48 2.07 -26.74
CA ASN A 77 -25.64 1.24 -27.01
C ASN A 77 -26.92 1.77 -26.34
N ARG A 78 -26.82 2.23 -25.09
CA ARG A 78 -27.96 2.70 -24.30
C ARG A 78 -28.56 3.99 -24.86
N HIS A 79 -27.70 4.89 -25.33
CA HIS A 79 -28.11 6.22 -25.80
C HIS A 79 -28.17 6.31 -27.33
N SER A 80 -27.88 5.22 -28.06
CA SER A 80 -27.81 5.19 -29.53
C SER A 80 -27.00 6.36 -30.09
N CYS A 81 -25.87 6.64 -29.46
CA CYS A 81 -25.12 7.87 -29.62
C CYS A 81 -23.79 7.65 -30.37
N PRO A 82 -23.39 8.59 -31.25
CA PRO A 82 -22.11 8.52 -31.94
C PRO A 82 -20.93 8.62 -30.96
N PRO A 83 -19.76 8.05 -31.29
CA PRO A 83 -18.59 7.95 -30.40
C PRO A 83 -18.19 9.28 -29.76
N GLU A 84 -18.36 10.38 -30.51
CA GLU A 84 -18.03 11.75 -30.13
C GLU A 84 -18.84 12.25 -28.91
N THR A 85 -20.05 11.71 -28.70
CA THR A 85 -20.91 12.06 -27.56
C THR A 85 -20.78 11.09 -26.38
N VAL A 86 -20.12 9.94 -26.58
CA VAL A 86 -19.92 8.92 -25.52
C VAL A 86 -19.09 9.49 -24.36
N ALA A 87 -18.09 10.33 -24.65
CA ALA A 87 -17.30 11.01 -23.64
C ALA A 87 -18.15 11.89 -22.68
N HIS A 88 -19.19 12.54 -23.21
CA HIS A 88 -20.14 13.32 -22.41
C HIS A 88 -20.91 12.41 -21.43
N TYR A 89 -21.47 11.30 -21.92
CA TYR A 89 -22.20 10.35 -21.10
C TYR A 89 -21.30 9.63 -20.11
N TYR A 90 -20.05 9.34 -20.47
CA TYR A 90 -19.05 8.76 -19.57
C TYR A 90 -18.74 9.71 -18.41
N LYS A 91 -18.58 11.00 -18.69
CA LYS A 91 -18.43 12.03 -17.64
C LYS A 91 -19.65 12.10 -16.73
N MET A 92 -20.86 11.96 -17.27
CA MET A 92 -22.08 11.87 -16.45
C MET A 92 -22.12 10.60 -15.61
N PHE A 93 -21.70 9.47 -16.17
CA PHE A 93 -21.60 8.19 -15.46
C PHE A 93 -20.63 8.27 -14.28
N LEU A 94 -19.44 8.84 -14.46
CA LEU A 94 -18.47 9.05 -13.38
C LEU A 94 -19.04 9.91 -12.26
N LYS A 95 -19.70 11.03 -12.60
CA LYS A 95 -20.38 11.88 -11.61
C LYS A 95 -21.49 11.13 -10.85
N ALA A 96 -22.25 10.30 -11.55
CA ALA A 96 -23.30 9.49 -10.93
C ALA A 96 -22.72 8.41 -10.00
N ASN A 97 -21.60 7.81 -10.39
CA ASN A 97 -20.88 6.81 -9.60
C ASN A 97 -20.25 7.43 -8.33
N ASP A 98 -19.66 8.61 -8.45
CA ASP A 98 -19.18 9.39 -7.31
C ASP A 98 -20.33 9.73 -6.36
N ALA A 99 -21.46 10.20 -6.89
CA ALA A 99 -22.65 10.49 -6.10
C ALA A 99 -23.23 9.22 -5.45
N ALA A 100 -23.17 8.07 -6.11
CA ALA A 100 -23.58 6.78 -5.53
C ALA A 100 -22.65 6.35 -4.39
N THR A 101 -21.33 6.49 -4.57
CA THR A 101 -20.31 6.21 -3.55
C THR A 101 -20.47 7.10 -2.33
N VAL A 102 -20.69 8.40 -2.55
CA VAL A 102 -21.00 9.37 -1.49
C VAL A 102 -22.29 8.95 -0.76
N ARG A 103 -23.36 8.59 -1.48
CA ARG A 103 -24.61 8.10 -0.87
C ARG A 103 -24.41 6.83 -0.05
N ALA A 104 -23.65 5.85 -0.54
CA ALA A 104 -23.34 4.61 0.18
C ALA A 104 -22.59 4.90 1.49
N ARG A 105 -21.64 5.84 1.46
CA ARG A 105 -20.93 6.32 2.64
C ARG A 105 -21.87 7.00 3.66
N HIS A 106 -22.79 7.84 3.20
CA HIS A 106 -23.82 8.44 4.07
C HIS A 106 -24.72 7.37 4.70
N LEU A 107 -25.13 6.35 3.92
CA LEU A 107 -25.94 5.24 4.40
C LEU A 107 -25.21 4.40 5.46
N MET A 108 -23.92 4.14 5.27
CA MET A 108 -23.11 3.40 6.24
C MET A 108 -23.00 4.16 7.57
N VAL A 109 -22.69 5.46 7.51
CA VAL A 109 -22.59 6.34 8.68
C VAL A 109 -23.93 6.42 9.43
N THR A 110 -25.04 6.58 8.71
CA THR A 110 -26.38 6.66 9.32
C THR A 110 -26.81 5.34 9.96
N LYS A 111 -26.53 4.19 9.33
CA LYS A 111 -26.78 2.88 9.92
C LYS A 111 -26.00 2.67 11.23
N LEU A 112 -24.75 3.15 11.29
CA LEU A 112 -23.96 3.06 12.52
C LEU A 112 -24.48 4.01 13.60
N ALA A 113 -24.89 5.23 13.24
CA ALA A 113 -25.53 6.14 14.18
C ALA A 113 -26.85 5.59 14.72
N ALA A 114 -27.67 4.96 13.88
CA ALA A 114 -28.92 4.30 14.28
C ALA A 114 -28.68 3.11 15.23
N ARG A 115 -27.50 2.50 15.20
CA ARG A 115 -27.06 1.46 16.15
C ARG A 115 -26.51 2.02 17.46
N GLY A 116 -26.56 3.34 17.67
CA GLY A 116 -26.12 4.00 18.90
C GLY A 116 -24.62 4.28 18.98
N PHE A 117 -23.86 4.14 17.88
CA PHE A 117 -22.43 4.47 17.89
C PHE A 117 -22.20 5.98 17.92
N ASN A 118 -21.24 6.42 18.72
CA ASN A 118 -20.83 7.82 18.76
C ASN A 118 -19.94 8.21 17.56
N ASN A 119 -19.80 9.50 17.30
CA ASN A 119 -19.08 10.01 16.11
C ASN A 119 -17.65 9.45 16.00
N ARG A 120 -16.92 9.35 17.13
CA ARG A 120 -15.57 8.81 17.21
C ARG A 120 -15.50 7.31 16.86
N GLN A 121 -16.45 6.52 17.32
CA GLN A 121 -16.56 5.09 16.99
C GLN A 121 -16.90 4.88 15.51
N ILE A 122 -17.78 5.70 14.95
CA ILE A 122 -18.12 5.66 13.52
C ILE A 122 -16.92 6.03 12.66
N ALA A 123 -16.20 7.11 13.03
CA ALA A 123 -14.98 7.54 12.36
C ALA A 123 -13.94 6.42 12.30
N LYS A 124 -13.67 5.77 13.45
CA LYS A 124 -12.73 4.65 13.53
C LYS A 124 -13.10 3.47 12.64
N ARG A 125 -14.40 3.17 12.47
CA ARG A 125 -14.87 2.03 11.66
C ARG A 125 -15.02 2.31 10.18
N THR A 126 -15.27 3.56 9.82
CA THR A 126 -15.46 3.98 8.42
C THR A 126 -14.19 4.55 7.79
N GLY A 127 -13.14 4.78 8.59
CA GLY A 127 -11.91 5.46 8.17
C GLY A 127 -12.11 6.94 7.88
N LEU A 128 -13.26 7.51 8.27
CA LEU A 128 -13.59 8.92 8.06
C LEU A 128 -13.10 9.78 9.22
N HIS A 129 -12.78 11.05 8.94
CA HIS A 129 -12.53 12.03 9.98
C HIS A 129 -13.83 12.32 10.76
N GLU A 130 -13.72 12.57 12.06
CA GLU A 130 -14.88 12.78 12.95
C GLU A 130 -15.75 13.97 12.52
N VAL A 131 -15.12 15.05 12.02
CA VAL A 131 -15.83 16.21 11.45
C VAL A 131 -16.67 15.81 10.23
N SER A 132 -16.19 14.89 9.40
CA SER A 132 -16.93 14.39 8.23
C SER A 132 -18.14 13.57 8.65
N VAL A 133 -17.99 12.73 9.69
CA VAL A 133 -19.12 11.99 10.30
C VAL A 133 -20.17 12.95 10.84
N SER A 134 -19.74 13.98 11.58
CA SER A 134 -20.63 15.02 12.11
C SER A 134 -21.38 15.77 11.00
N ARG A 135 -20.69 16.16 9.92
CA ARG A 135 -21.32 16.82 8.76
C ARG A 135 -22.35 15.92 8.07
N ILE A 136 -22.09 14.62 7.96
CA ILE A 136 -23.01 13.64 7.37
C ILE A 136 -24.26 13.47 8.25
N LEU A 137 -24.10 13.41 9.57
CA LEU A 137 -25.19 13.18 10.51
C LEU A 137 -25.99 14.44 10.85
N ARG A 138 -25.39 15.64 10.73
CA ARG A 138 -26.01 16.92 11.11
C ARG A 138 -27.35 17.21 10.41
N PRO A 139 -27.56 16.94 9.11
CA PRO A 139 -28.87 17.11 8.48
C PRO A 139 -29.92 16.10 8.98
N ILE A 140 -29.46 14.92 9.41
CA ILE A 140 -30.29 13.74 9.69
C ILE A 140 -30.78 13.74 11.15
N LEU A 141 -29.97 14.29 12.06
CA LEU A 141 -30.26 14.45 13.48
C LEU A 141 -31.07 15.72 13.80
N ARG A 142 -31.51 16.51 12.80
CA ARG A 142 -32.36 17.69 13.05
C ARG A 142 -33.74 17.26 13.56
N PRO A 143 -34.27 17.87 14.64
CA PRO A 143 -35.59 17.54 15.21
C PRO A 143 -36.78 17.61 14.24
N GLY A 144 -36.65 18.30 13.10
CA GLY A 144 -37.70 18.44 12.09
C GLY A 144 -37.81 17.30 11.06
N HIS A 145 -36.75 16.52 10.81
CA HIS A 145 -36.76 15.50 9.75
C HIS A 145 -37.40 14.15 10.18
N LEU A 146 -37.55 13.91 11.48
CA LEU A 146 -38.21 12.71 12.01
C LEU A 146 -39.75 12.79 12.02
N LYS A 147 -40.33 14.00 11.93
CA LYS A 147 -41.79 14.20 11.91
C LYS A 147 -42.41 13.89 10.55
N GLN A 148 -41.70 14.15 9.44
CA GLN A 148 -42.24 13.95 8.08
C GLN A 148 -42.37 12.48 7.64
N LYS A 149 -41.83 11.51 8.40
CA LYS A 149 -41.98 10.07 8.10
C LYS A 149 -43.09 9.37 8.88
N LYS A 150 -43.81 10.07 9.77
CA LYS A 150 -44.92 9.50 10.54
C LYS A 150 -46.31 9.88 10.00
N GLU A 151 -46.37 10.72 8.97
CA GLU A 151 -47.62 11.23 8.39
C GLU A 151 -47.77 10.90 6.89
N ALA A 152 -47.01 9.92 6.38
CA ALA A 152 -47.16 9.37 5.03
C ALA A 152 -47.44 7.87 5.08
#